data_AF-A0A529LDL7-F1
#
_entry.id   AF-A0A529LDL7-F1
#
_cell.length_a   1.000
_cell.length_b   1.000
_cell.length_c   1.000
_cell.angle_alpha   90.00
_cell.angle_beta   90.00
_cell.angle_gamma   90.00
#
_symmetry.space_group_name_H-M   'P 1'
#
loop_
_entity.id
_entity.type
_entity.pdbx_description
1 polymer ?
#
loop_
_entity_poly.entity_id
_entity_poly.type
_entity_poly.pdbx_seq_one_letter_code
_entity_poly.pdbx_strand_id
1 'polypeptide(L)'
;VAGLSLLVYGWRLWRRKVPALSRKGRLARLTLAVPLLAFFVSIMDYATFSWTRDRLQIIPIMWDQKENYASNGFALAFALNVPMAHVSAPPGYSDKAIAAIARPDVTASVPAEKPDIIIVMSESFWDPTKLPGVTITPDPIPNVRALRSGSMFSPEFGGMTANIEFEALTGFSNAFLPAGSIPYQQYVRTPTPSLATFLKSQGYRARAIHPGTNWFWNRGAVYADFGFNDFKSEET
;
A
#
# COMPACT_ATOMS: atom_id res chain seq x y z
N VAL A 1 -32.69 3.68 -2.58
CA VAL A 1 -34.01 2.98 -2.56
C VAL A 1 -34.40 2.41 -3.93
N ALA A 2 -34.30 3.16 -5.03
CA ALA A 2 -34.65 2.68 -6.38
C ALA A 2 -33.80 1.47 -6.87
N GLY A 3 -32.47 1.49 -6.67
CA GLY A 3 -31.59 0.39 -7.07
C GLY A 3 -31.86 -0.94 -6.35
N LEU A 4 -32.12 -0.89 -5.04
CA LEU A 4 -32.54 -2.06 -4.25
C LEU A 4 -33.87 -2.63 -4.74
N SER A 5 -34.81 -1.77 -5.12
CA SER A 5 -36.11 -2.19 -5.64
C SER A 5 -35.98 -2.91 -6.99
N LEU A 6 -35.11 -2.41 -7.88
CA LEU A 6 -34.79 -3.03 -9.16
C LEU A 6 -34.07 -4.38 -8.99
N LEU A 7 -33.14 -4.48 -8.04
CA LEU A 7 -32.45 -5.74 -7.74
C LEU A 7 -33.41 -6.80 -7.20
N VAL A 8 -34.31 -6.42 -6.29
CA VAL A 8 -35.35 -7.32 -5.76
C VAL A 8 -36.32 -7.75 -6.86
N TYR A 9 -36.73 -6.83 -7.73
CA TYR A 9 -37.60 -7.13 -8.87
C TYR A 9 -36.92 -8.08 -9.87
N GLY A 10 -35.68 -7.80 -10.24
CA GLY A 10 -34.85 -8.67 -11.09
C GLY A 10 -34.64 -10.05 -10.49
N TRP A 11 -34.32 -10.13 -9.19
CA TRP A 11 -34.20 -11.40 -8.47
C TRP A 11 -35.50 -12.21 -8.46
N ARG A 12 -36.65 -11.55 -8.25
CA ARG A 12 -37.97 -12.21 -8.30
C ARG A 12 -38.31 -12.73 -9.70
N LEU A 13 -38.05 -11.94 -10.74
CA LEU A 13 -38.23 -12.37 -12.14
C LEU A 13 -37.33 -13.55 -12.49
N TRP A 14 -36.07 -13.48 -12.08
CA TRP A 14 -35.10 -14.56 -12.28
C TRP A 14 -35.53 -15.84 -11.56
N ARG A 15 -35.93 -15.75 -10.29
CA ARG A 15 -36.40 -16.91 -9.51
C ARG A 15 -37.66 -17.57 -10.09
N ARG A 16 -38.50 -16.80 -10.80
CA ARG A 16 -39.69 -17.31 -11.50
C ARG A 16 -39.34 -18.00 -12.82
N LYS A 17 -38.29 -17.55 -13.52
CA LYS A 17 -37.85 -18.11 -14.80
C LYS A 17 -36.83 -19.24 -14.67
N VAL A 18 -36.14 -19.34 -13.53
CA VAL A 18 -35.16 -20.40 -13.28
C VAL A 18 -35.87 -21.63 -12.70
N PRO A 19 -35.73 -22.82 -13.32
CA PRO A 19 -36.32 -24.03 -12.79
C PRO A 19 -35.82 -24.33 -11.38
N ALA A 20 -36.74 -24.70 -10.48
CA ALA A 20 -36.39 -25.04 -9.11
C ALA A 20 -35.47 -26.27 -9.10
N LEU A 21 -34.25 -26.09 -8.62
CA LEU A 21 -33.27 -27.17 -8.53
C LEU A 21 -33.78 -28.27 -7.59
N SER A 22 -33.74 -29.51 -8.06
CA SER A 22 -34.03 -30.70 -7.25
C SER A 22 -33.07 -30.78 -6.06
N ARG A 23 -33.49 -31.42 -4.95
CA ARG A 23 -32.62 -31.60 -3.77
C ARG A 23 -31.30 -32.28 -4.14
N LYS A 24 -31.34 -33.28 -5.04
CA LYS A 24 -30.15 -33.95 -5.59
C LYS A 24 -29.25 -32.98 -6.38
N GLY A 25 -29.84 -32.13 -7.23
CA GLY A 25 -29.09 -31.12 -7.98
C GLY A 25 -28.46 -30.04 -7.12
N ARG A 26 -29.12 -29.65 -6.01
CA ARG A 26 -28.54 -28.73 -5.01
C ARG A 26 -27.35 -29.37 -4.29
N LEU A 27 -27.52 -30.62 -3.84
CA LEU A 27 -26.47 -31.35 -3.15
C LEU A 27 -25.25 -31.54 -4.05
N ALA A 28 -25.45 -31.95 -5.31
CA ALA A 28 -24.38 -32.12 -6.30
C ALA A 28 -23.59 -30.80 -6.57
N ARG A 29 -24.29 -29.67 -6.61
CA ARG A 29 -23.64 -28.35 -6.78
C ARG A 29 -22.87 -27.94 -5.55
N LEU A 30 -23.40 -28.18 -4.35
CA LEU A 30 -22.70 -27.89 -3.10
C LEU A 30 -21.44 -28.75 -2.96
N THR A 31 -21.51 -30.03 -3.31
CA THR A 31 -20.35 -30.93 -3.25
C THR A 31 -19.23 -30.51 -4.20
N LEU A 32 -19.54 -29.80 -5.30
CA LEU A 32 -18.53 -29.24 -6.20
C LEU A 32 -18.06 -27.84 -5.77
N ALA A 33 -19.01 -26.96 -5.42
CA ALA A 33 -18.73 -25.56 -5.14
C ALA A 33 -18.00 -25.35 -3.81
N VAL A 34 -18.34 -26.11 -2.76
CA VAL A 34 -17.71 -25.92 -1.44
C VAL A 34 -16.22 -26.23 -1.47
N PRO A 35 -15.74 -27.35 -2.05
CA PRO A 35 -14.30 -27.60 -2.18
C PRO A 35 -13.59 -26.54 -3.02
N LEU A 36 -14.19 -26.10 -4.13
CA LEU A 36 -13.61 -25.04 -4.97
C LEU A 36 -13.49 -23.71 -4.23
N LEU A 37 -14.50 -23.34 -3.44
CA LEU A 37 -14.47 -22.14 -2.61
C LEU A 37 -13.49 -22.27 -1.45
N ALA A 38 -13.44 -23.42 -0.78
CA ALA A 38 -12.46 -23.67 0.28
C ALA A 38 -11.03 -23.60 -0.27
N PHE A 39 -10.81 -24.20 -1.44
CA PHE A 39 -9.55 -24.11 -2.17
C PHE A 39 -9.21 -22.66 -2.52
N PHE A 40 -10.16 -21.91 -3.09
CA PHE A 40 -9.99 -20.50 -3.41
C PHE A 40 -9.60 -19.69 -2.18
N VAL A 41 -10.31 -19.82 -1.06
CA VAL A 41 -10.00 -19.13 0.21
C VAL A 41 -8.61 -19.53 0.71
N SER A 42 -8.21 -20.80 0.58
CA SER A 42 -6.90 -21.27 1.05
C SER A 42 -5.71 -20.65 0.30
N ILE A 43 -5.92 -20.14 -0.91
CA ILE A 43 -4.88 -19.47 -1.70
C ILE A 43 -4.93 -17.93 -1.62
N MET A 44 -5.89 -17.35 -0.88
CA MET A 44 -6.07 -15.89 -0.81
C MET A 44 -5.10 -15.19 0.14
N ASP A 45 -4.64 -15.87 1.19
CA ASP A 45 -3.59 -15.32 2.05
C ASP A 45 -2.28 -15.30 1.25
N TYR A 46 -1.88 -14.13 0.77
CA TYR A 46 -0.70 -13.99 -0.07
C TYR A 46 0.60 -13.95 0.74
N ALA A 47 0.53 -13.63 2.04
CA ALA A 47 1.70 -13.40 2.89
C ALA A 47 2.37 -14.70 3.33
N THR A 48 1.65 -15.82 3.27
CA THR A 48 2.18 -17.16 3.54
C THR A 48 2.68 -17.82 2.27
N PHE A 49 3.57 -18.82 2.38
CA PHE A 49 3.92 -19.65 1.24
C PHE A 49 2.76 -20.60 0.89
N SER A 50 2.45 -20.76 -0.39
CA SER A 50 1.48 -21.74 -0.88
C SER A 50 2.05 -22.50 -2.06
N TRP A 51 2.24 -23.81 -1.87
CA TRP A 51 2.69 -24.72 -2.92
C TRP A 51 1.79 -24.65 -4.17
N THR A 52 0.49 -24.47 -3.98
CA THR A 52 -0.44 -24.40 -5.10
C THR A 52 -0.33 -23.08 -5.86
N ARG A 53 -0.18 -21.94 -5.17
CA ARG A 53 0.06 -20.66 -5.86
C ARG A 53 1.34 -20.70 -6.67
N ASP A 54 2.40 -21.24 -6.09
CA ASP A 54 3.68 -21.45 -6.78
C ASP A 54 3.50 -22.30 -8.04
N ARG A 55 2.85 -23.47 -7.93
CA ARG A 55 2.68 -24.37 -9.07
C ARG A 55 1.76 -23.82 -10.18
N LEU A 56 0.78 -23.00 -9.80
CA LEU A 56 -0.13 -22.30 -10.69
C LEU A 56 0.41 -20.95 -11.18
N GLN A 57 1.61 -20.55 -10.73
CA GLN A 57 2.24 -19.26 -11.05
C GLN A 57 1.36 -18.05 -10.69
N ILE A 58 0.60 -18.18 -9.60
CA ILE A 58 -0.20 -17.09 -9.03
C ILE A 58 0.74 -16.24 -8.17
N ILE A 59 1.24 -15.16 -8.75
CA ILE A 59 2.21 -14.28 -8.11
C ILE A 59 1.56 -12.91 -7.92
N PRO A 60 1.38 -12.44 -6.68
CA PRO A 60 0.90 -11.08 -6.41
C PRO A 60 1.93 -10.05 -6.91
N ILE A 61 1.57 -9.29 -7.94
CA ILE A 61 2.44 -8.24 -8.52
C ILE A 61 1.99 -6.89 -7.96
N MET A 62 2.45 -6.59 -6.76
CA MET A 62 1.95 -5.46 -5.99
C MET A 62 2.37 -4.10 -6.55
N TRP A 63 3.56 -4.04 -7.15
CA TRP A 63 4.17 -2.84 -7.73
C TRP A 63 3.56 -2.40 -9.06
N ASP A 64 2.91 -3.33 -9.76
CA ASP A 64 2.26 -3.09 -11.04
C ASP A 64 0.90 -3.79 -11.08
N GLN A 65 -0.16 -3.03 -10.80
CA GLN A 65 -1.52 -3.58 -10.85
C GLN A 65 -1.97 -3.90 -12.28
N LYS A 66 -1.41 -3.29 -13.32
CA LYS A 66 -1.76 -3.66 -14.70
C LYS A 66 -1.25 -5.07 -14.99
N GLU A 67 0.01 -5.33 -14.66
CA GLU A 67 0.62 -6.65 -14.83
C GLU A 67 0.00 -7.70 -13.90
N ASN A 68 -0.33 -7.33 -12.66
CA ASN A 68 -1.03 -8.22 -11.72
C ASN A 68 -2.34 -8.78 -12.31
N TYR A 69 -3.14 -7.92 -12.96
CA TYR A 69 -4.40 -8.33 -13.58
C TYR A 69 -4.19 -9.07 -14.90
N ALA A 70 -3.14 -8.73 -15.66
CA ALA A 70 -2.77 -9.44 -16.89
C ALA A 70 -2.34 -10.89 -16.61
N SER A 71 -1.54 -11.10 -15.56
CA SER A 71 -0.99 -12.40 -15.20
C SER A 71 -1.98 -13.28 -14.42
N ASN A 72 -2.64 -12.74 -13.38
CA ASN A 72 -3.51 -13.53 -12.50
C ASN A 72 -4.97 -13.57 -12.97
N GLY A 73 -5.35 -12.73 -13.94
CA GLY A 73 -6.74 -12.54 -14.36
C GLY A 73 -7.58 -11.77 -13.34
N PHE A 74 -8.68 -11.18 -13.82
CA PHE A 74 -9.47 -10.23 -13.04
C PHE A 74 -9.99 -10.77 -11.71
N ALA A 75 -10.63 -11.95 -11.71
CA ALA A 75 -11.30 -12.47 -10.51
C ALA A 75 -10.32 -12.74 -9.36
N LEU A 76 -9.16 -13.29 -9.69
CA LEU A 76 -8.13 -13.63 -8.70
C LEU A 76 -7.36 -12.38 -8.27
N ALA A 77 -6.92 -11.53 -9.20
CA ALA A 77 -6.25 -10.27 -8.86
C ALA A 77 -7.14 -9.34 -8.02
N PHE A 78 -8.43 -9.25 -8.33
CA PHE A 78 -9.40 -8.51 -7.53
C PHE A 78 -9.47 -9.10 -6.12
N ALA A 79 -9.69 -10.41 -6.01
CA ALA A 79 -9.80 -11.08 -4.73
C ALA A 79 -8.55 -10.91 -3.86
N LEU A 80 -7.35 -11.05 -4.44
CA LEU A 80 -6.08 -10.80 -3.74
C LEU A 80 -5.96 -9.36 -3.22
N ASN A 81 -6.55 -8.39 -3.92
CA ASN A 81 -6.53 -6.98 -3.51
C ASN A 81 -7.59 -6.62 -2.45
N VAL A 82 -8.72 -7.34 -2.37
CA VAL A 82 -9.85 -6.98 -1.48
C VAL A 82 -9.44 -6.85 0.00
N PRO A 83 -8.69 -7.79 0.61
CA PRO A 83 -8.30 -7.68 2.02
C PRO A 83 -7.55 -6.40 2.35
N MET A 84 -6.75 -5.91 1.40
CA MET A 84 -5.95 -4.70 1.55
C MET A 84 -6.72 -3.42 1.18
N ALA A 85 -7.96 -3.50 0.70
CA ALA A 85 -8.74 -2.31 0.32
C ALA A 85 -9.60 -1.77 1.48
N HIS A 86 -9.77 -2.56 2.55
CA HIS A 86 -10.73 -2.25 3.62
C HIS A 86 -10.02 -1.82 4.92
N VAL A 87 -9.88 -0.51 5.11
CA VAL A 87 -9.46 0.07 6.39
C VAL A 87 -10.69 0.32 7.25
N SER A 88 -10.73 -0.25 8.45
CA SER A 88 -11.83 -0.03 9.39
C SER A 88 -11.52 1.17 10.28
N ALA A 89 -12.50 2.05 10.48
CA ALA A 89 -12.37 3.10 11.48
C ALA A 89 -12.20 2.47 12.88
N PRO A 90 -11.30 3.01 13.72
CA PRO A 90 -11.13 2.48 15.08
C PRO A 90 -12.40 2.72 15.92
N PRO A 91 -12.64 1.90 16.96
CA PRO A 91 -13.76 2.10 17.86
C PRO A 91 -13.78 3.51 18.45
N GLY A 92 -14.93 4.17 18.39
CA GLY A 92 -15.12 5.54 18.90
C GLY A 92 -14.70 6.66 17.95
N TYR A 93 -14.25 6.34 16.72
CA TYR A 93 -13.99 7.35 15.70
C TYR A 93 -15.23 8.22 15.44
N SER A 94 -15.05 9.54 15.53
CA SER A 94 -16.05 10.55 15.23
C SER A 94 -15.37 11.91 15.07
N ASP A 95 -16.03 12.86 14.41
CA ASP A 95 -15.54 14.24 14.29
C ASP A 95 -15.26 14.87 15.66
N LYS A 96 -16.11 14.54 16.66
CA LYS A 96 -15.92 14.96 18.06
C LYS A 96 -14.65 14.38 18.66
N ALA A 97 -14.36 13.10 18.42
CA ALA A 97 -13.15 12.46 18.91
C ALA A 97 -11.90 13.10 18.28
N ILE A 98 -11.92 13.39 16.98
CA ILE A 98 -10.82 14.08 16.29
C ILE A 98 -10.61 15.49 16.83
N ALA A 99 -11.69 16.27 17.04
CA ALA A 99 -11.61 17.62 17.59
C ALA A 99 -11.09 17.64 19.05
N ALA A 100 -11.25 16.55 19.78
CA ALA A 100 -10.76 16.41 21.15
C ALA A 100 -9.28 16.01 21.25
N ILE A 101 -8.63 15.63 20.16
CA ILE A 101 -7.20 15.31 20.15
C ILE A 101 -6.42 16.60 20.44
N ALA A 102 -5.70 16.62 21.56
CA ALA A 102 -4.85 17.74 21.93
C ALA A 102 -3.78 17.94 20.86
N ARG A 103 -3.70 19.15 20.32
CA ARG A 103 -2.61 19.50 19.41
C ARG A 103 -1.35 19.67 20.26
N PRO A 104 -0.21 19.10 19.86
CA PRO A 104 1.03 19.33 20.58
C PRO A 104 1.37 20.82 20.56
N ASP A 105 1.84 21.36 21.67
CA ASP A 105 2.29 22.76 21.81
C ASP A 105 3.59 23.06 21.04
N VAL A 106 4.03 22.14 20.17
CA VAL A 106 5.21 22.31 19.33
C VAL A 106 4.83 23.18 18.14
N THR A 107 5.00 24.49 18.28
CA THR A 107 5.11 25.38 17.12
C THR A 107 6.34 24.98 16.32
N ALA A 108 6.14 24.52 15.08
CA ALA A 108 7.22 24.34 14.14
C ALA A 108 7.95 25.68 13.96
N SER A 109 9.18 25.78 14.49
CA SER A 109 10.03 26.94 14.28
C SER A 109 10.56 26.87 12.86
N VAL A 110 10.04 27.73 11.99
CA VAL A 110 10.58 27.88 10.64
C VAL A 110 11.72 28.90 10.74
N PRO A 111 12.98 28.50 10.46
CA PRO A 111 14.09 29.43 10.50
C PRO A 111 13.86 30.59 9.52
N ALA A 112 14.37 31.77 9.87
CA ALA A 112 14.27 32.95 9.02
C ALA A 112 14.98 32.74 7.68
N GLU A 113 16.14 32.08 7.72
CA GLU A 113 16.82 31.55 6.54
C GLU A 113 16.19 30.22 6.14
N LYS A 114 15.87 30.08 4.86
CA LYS A 114 15.23 28.89 4.28
C LYS A 114 16.27 28.11 3.48
N PRO A 115 17.03 27.18 4.09
CA PRO A 115 18.02 26.39 3.37
C PRO A 115 17.33 25.37 2.46
N ASP A 116 18.04 24.92 1.43
CA ASP A 116 17.61 23.76 0.65
C ASP A 116 17.57 22.50 1.54
N ILE A 117 16.51 21.71 1.39
CA ILE A 117 16.30 20.47 2.14
C ILE A 117 16.46 19.31 1.17
N ILE A 118 17.48 18.49 1.38
CA ILE A 118 17.77 17.31 0.56
C ILE A 118 17.56 16.06 1.40
N ILE A 119 16.63 15.22 0.94
CA ILE A 119 16.35 13.91 1.55
C ILE A 119 16.75 12.84 0.55
N VAL A 120 17.66 11.96 0.95
CA VAL A 120 18.12 10.83 0.13
C VAL A 120 17.67 9.54 0.77
N MET A 121 16.76 8.83 0.12
CA MET A 121 16.42 7.46 0.49
C MET A 121 17.38 6.52 -0.25
N SER A 122 18.30 5.91 0.49
CA SER A 122 19.26 4.96 -0.07
C SER A 122 18.65 3.56 -0.09
N GLU A 123 18.33 3.07 -1.29
CA GLU A 123 17.70 1.75 -1.50
C GLU A 123 18.49 0.63 -0.82
N SER A 124 17.79 -0.23 -0.08
CA SER A 124 18.31 -1.40 0.63
C SER A 124 19.52 -1.13 1.55
N PHE A 125 19.77 0.12 1.94
CA PHE A 125 20.92 0.48 2.75
C PHE A 125 20.71 0.10 4.23
N TRP A 126 21.65 -0.69 4.76
CA TRP A 126 21.74 -0.98 6.18
C TRP A 126 23.21 -1.24 6.56
N ASP A 127 23.51 -1.34 7.86
CA ASP A 127 24.86 -1.54 8.39
C ASP A 127 25.16 -3.04 8.57
N PRO A 128 25.83 -3.72 7.59
CA PRO A 128 25.98 -5.17 7.61
C PRO A 128 26.92 -5.67 8.70
N THR A 129 27.77 -4.81 9.26
CA THR A 129 28.68 -5.20 10.36
C THR A 129 27.93 -5.42 11.68
N LYS A 130 26.63 -5.14 11.73
CA LYS A 130 25.76 -5.48 12.87
C LYS A 130 25.31 -6.94 12.86
N LEU A 131 25.56 -7.68 11.78
CA LEU A 131 25.16 -9.08 11.69
C LEU A 131 26.06 -9.93 12.62
N PRO A 132 25.49 -10.74 13.54
CA PRO A 132 26.30 -11.56 14.44
C PRO A 132 27.23 -12.50 13.69
N GLY A 133 28.50 -12.54 14.09
CA GLY A 133 29.51 -13.42 13.48
C GLY A 133 30.07 -12.92 12.14
N VAL A 134 29.69 -11.73 11.68
CA VAL A 134 30.22 -11.13 10.45
C VAL A 134 31.20 -10.02 10.76
N THR A 135 32.42 -10.17 10.22
CA THR A 135 33.47 -9.15 10.26
C THR A 135 33.80 -8.75 8.82
N ILE A 136 33.76 -7.45 8.52
CA ILE A 136 34.04 -6.91 7.19
C ILE A 136 35.19 -5.91 7.31
N THR A 137 36.27 -6.15 6.58
CA THR A 137 37.45 -5.30 6.53
C THR A 137 37.86 -5.05 5.08
N PRO A 138 38.02 -3.79 4.64
CA PRO A 138 37.82 -2.54 5.40
C PRO A 138 36.34 -2.26 5.71
N ASP A 139 36.08 -1.29 6.59
CA ASP A 139 34.73 -0.80 6.89
C ASP A 139 34.00 -0.43 5.59
N PRO A 140 32.82 -1.02 5.30
CA PRO A 140 32.11 -0.74 4.05
C PRO A 140 31.38 0.62 4.05
N ILE A 141 31.14 1.25 5.22
CA ILE A 141 30.35 2.48 5.33
C ILE A 141 30.98 3.56 6.25
N PRO A 142 32.30 3.84 6.17
CA PRO A 142 33.02 4.64 7.16
C PRO A 142 32.46 6.07 7.27
N ASN A 143 32.11 6.68 6.13
CA ASN A 143 31.56 8.05 6.10
C ASN A 143 30.17 8.12 6.74
N VAL A 144 29.28 7.17 6.42
CA VAL A 144 27.94 7.12 7.00
C VAL A 144 28.03 6.85 8.50
N ARG A 145 28.92 5.95 8.93
CA ARG A 145 29.13 5.65 10.34
C ARG A 145 29.65 6.85 11.13
N ALA A 146 30.52 7.66 10.53
CA ALA A 146 31.04 8.88 11.14
C ALA A 146 30.00 10.01 11.21
N LEU A 147 29.12 10.14 10.21
CA LEU A 147 28.17 11.24 10.10
C LEU A 147 26.77 10.95 10.67
N ARG A 148 26.41 9.68 10.90
CA ARG A 148 25.08 9.34 11.39
C ARG A 148 24.82 9.93 12.79
N SER A 149 23.64 10.51 12.97
CA SER A 149 23.17 11.02 14.26
C SER A 149 22.12 10.12 14.94
N GLY A 150 21.64 9.09 14.25
CA GLY A 150 20.56 8.23 14.74
C GLY A 150 20.38 6.95 13.95
N SER A 151 19.29 6.26 14.21
CA SER A 151 18.85 5.06 13.48
C SER A 151 17.37 5.17 13.13
N MET A 152 16.98 4.59 12.01
CA MET A 152 15.60 4.46 11.57
C MET A 152 15.19 2.98 11.68
N PHE A 153 13.97 2.72 12.17
CA PHE A 153 13.35 1.41 12.06
C PHE A 153 12.53 1.38 10.78
N SER A 154 12.85 0.48 9.86
CA SER A 154 12.09 0.32 8.62
C SER A 154 10.77 -0.40 8.92
N PRO A 155 9.62 0.07 8.39
CA PRO A 155 8.37 -0.69 8.45
C PRO A 155 8.42 -1.97 7.60
N GLU A 156 9.39 -2.10 6.70
CA GLU A 156 9.50 -3.19 5.74
C GLU A 156 10.88 -3.86 5.75
N PHE A 157 10.92 -5.12 5.27
CA PHE A 157 12.15 -5.89 5.10
C PHE A 157 12.26 -6.41 3.66
N GLY A 158 13.38 -6.10 2.99
CA GLY A 158 13.72 -6.66 1.66
C GLY A 158 12.91 -6.13 0.47
N GLY A 159 12.04 -5.13 0.65
CA GLY A 159 11.27 -4.54 -0.44
C GLY A 159 10.23 -3.53 0.04
N MET A 160 9.21 -3.29 -0.80
CA MET A 160 8.09 -2.39 -0.53
C MET A 160 8.51 -0.93 -0.24
N THR A 161 9.50 -0.43 -0.99
CA THR A 161 10.08 0.92 -0.83
C THR A 161 9.02 2.05 -0.73
N ALA A 162 7.91 1.93 -1.46
CA ALA A 162 6.80 2.88 -1.42
C ALA A 162 6.16 3.05 -0.02
N ASN A 163 6.19 2.01 0.82
CA ASN A 163 5.66 2.07 2.18
C ASN A 163 6.56 2.92 3.09
N ILE A 164 7.88 2.83 2.94
CA ILE A 164 8.85 3.69 3.64
C ILE A 164 8.67 5.15 3.20
N GLU A 165 8.55 5.39 1.89
CA GLU A 165 8.29 6.74 1.37
C GLU A 165 6.97 7.32 1.91
N PHE A 166 5.90 6.51 1.96
CA PHE A 166 4.61 6.93 2.50
C PHE A 166 4.74 7.41 3.95
N GLU A 167 5.36 6.62 4.83
CA GLU A 167 5.52 7.03 6.24
C GLU A 167 6.40 8.27 6.35
N ALA A 168 7.53 8.31 5.63
CA ALA A 168 8.47 9.42 5.67
C ALA A 168 7.87 10.73 5.16
N LEU A 169 7.03 10.67 4.12
CA LEU A 169 6.44 11.85 3.50
C LEU A 169 5.15 12.30 4.16
N THR A 170 4.39 11.43 4.82
CA THR A 170 3.07 11.78 5.38
C THR A 170 3.04 11.81 6.90
N GLY A 171 3.96 11.09 7.56
CA GLY A 171 3.89 10.82 9.00
C GLY A 171 2.80 9.82 9.40
N PHE A 172 2.04 9.27 8.45
CA PHE A 172 1.08 8.20 8.72
C PHE A 172 1.79 6.85 8.77
N SER A 173 1.55 6.08 9.83
CA SER A 173 2.15 4.76 9.98
C SER A 173 1.32 3.66 9.30
N ASN A 174 2.02 2.79 8.56
CA ASN A 174 1.48 1.57 7.98
C ASN A 174 1.08 0.54 9.06
N ALA A 175 1.53 0.69 10.31
CA ALA A 175 1.17 -0.19 11.42
C ALA A 175 -0.35 -0.25 11.69
N PHE A 176 -1.10 0.77 11.25
CA PHE A 176 -2.56 0.84 11.40
C PHE A 176 -3.33 0.39 10.15
N LEU A 177 -2.63 -0.05 9.10
CA LEU A 177 -3.22 -0.52 7.86
C LEU A 177 -3.29 -2.07 7.86
N PRO A 178 -4.21 -2.67 7.09
CA PRO A 178 -4.22 -4.11 6.88
C PRO A 178 -2.84 -4.61 6.45
N ALA A 179 -2.44 -5.79 6.94
CA ALA A 179 -1.13 -6.37 6.65
C ALA A 179 -0.88 -6.42 5.13
N GLY A 180 0.33 -6.00 4.74
CA GLY A 180 0.82 -5.88 3.37
C GLY A 180 0.06 -4.90 2.47
N SER A 181 -0.67 -3.95 3.06
CA SER A 181 -1.17 -2.77 2.36
C SER A 181 -0.03 -1.99 1.71
N ILE A 182 -0.35 -1.34 0.60
CA ILE A 182 0.55 -0.45 -0.13
C ILE A 182 -0.21 0.84 -0.41
N PRO A 183 -0.04 1.87 0.44
CA PRO A 183 -0.89 3.06 0.40
C PRO A 183 -0.91 3.78 -0.94
N TYR A 184 0.21 3.79 -1.65
CA TYR A 184 0.33 4.38 -2.99
C TYR A 184 -0.64 3.73 -4.01
N GLN A 185 -0.90 2.43 -3.85
CA GLN A 185 -1.79 1.67 -4.71
C GLN A 185 -3.23 1.67 -4.21
N GLN A 186 -3.48 1.94 -2.93
CA GLN A 186 -4.79 1.68 -2.31
C GLN A 186 -5.48 2.94 -1.81
N TYR A 187 -4.75 3.87 -1.20
CA TYR A 187 -5.32 4.92 -0.37
C TYR A 187 -5.03 6.33 -0.88
N VAL A 188 -3.87 6.56 -1.51
CA VAL A 188 -3.52 7.89 -2.07
C VAL A 188 -4.17 8.04 -3.44
N ARG A 189 -5.38 8.59 -3.45
CA ARG A 189 -6.22 8.79 -4.66
C ARG A 189 -6.70 10.23 -4.84
N THR A 190 -6.35 11.09 -3.90
CA THR A 190 -6.72 12.50 -3.82
C THR A 190 -5.58 13.27 -3.16
N PRO A 191 -5.56 14.61 -3.30
CA PRO A 191 -4.60 15.44 -2.58
C PRO A 191 -4.53 15.08 -1.09
N THR A 192 -3.35 14.71 -0.64
CA THR A 192 -3.08 14.16 0.69
C THR A 192 -2.01 15.00 1.38
N PRO A 193 -2.20 15.40 2.65
CA PRO A 193 -1.16 16.12 3.40
C PRO A 193 0.15 15.34 3.42
N SER A 194 1.23 16.04 3.11
CA SER A 194 2.59 15.51 3.05
C SER A 194 3.62 16.57 3.43
N LEU A 195 4.86 16.15 3.65
CA LEU A 195 6.01 17.03 3.84
C LEU A 195 6.19 17.99 2.65
N ALA A 196 5.89 17.56 1.42
CA ALA A 196 5.95 18.42 0.24
C ALA A 196 4.88 19.52 0.30
N THR A 197 3.62 19.20 0.67
CA THR A 197 2.58 20.22 0.85
C THR A 197 2.92 21.21 1.98
N PHE A 198 3.50 20.71 3.08
CA PHE A 198 3.94 21.54 4.19
C PHE A 198 5.05 22.50 3.76
N LEU A 199 6.14 21.99 3.16
CA LEU A 199 7.26 22.83 2.71
C LEU A 199 6.82 23.84 1.65
N LYS A 200 5.91 23.45 0.74
CA LYS A 200 5.32 24.37 -0.24
C LYS A 200 4.53 25.50 0.43
N SER A 201 3.79 25.21 1.51
CA SER A 201 3.12 26.26 2.31
C SER A 201 4.12 27.24 2.95
N GLN A 202 5.36 26.80 3.15
CA GLN A 202 6.47 27.63 3.63
C GLN A 202 7.25 28.31 2.49
N GLY A 203 6.79 28.25 1.24
CA GLY A 203 7.39 28.91 0.08
C GLY A 203 8.49 28.10 -0.62
N TYR A 204 8.68 26.84 -0.28
CA TYR A 204 9.61 25.96 -0.98
C TYR A 204 9.02 25.43 -2.30
N ARG A 205 9.92 25.10 -3.23
CA ARG A 205 9.61 24.22 -4.37
C ARG A 205 10.01 22.79 -4.01
N ALA A 206 9.06 21.86 -3.99
CA ALA A 206 9.31 20.45 -3.70
C ALA A 206 9.49 19.67 -5.01
N ARG A 207 10.58 18.92 -5.15
CA ARG A 207 10.86 18.06 -6.30
C ARG A 207 11.21 16.64 -5.84
N ALA A 208 10.59 15.65 -6.47
CA ALA A 208 10.96 14.24 -6.32
C ALA A 208 11.85 13.81 -7.50
N ILE A 209 12.81 12.92 -7.24
CA ILE A 209 13.69 12.34 -8.26
C ILE A 209 13.82 10.84 -7.96
N HIS A 210 13.60 10.00 -8.96
CA HIS A 210 13.75 8.55 -8.84
C HIS A 210 14.24 7.98 -10.18
N PRO A 211 15.28 7.13 -10.21
CA PRO A 211 15.87 6.64 -11.47
C PRO A 211 15.03 5.55 -12.16
N GLY A 212 13.98 5.05 -11.52
CA GLY A 212 13.00 4.14 -12.12
C GLY A 212 11.86 4.87 -12.85
N THR A 213 11.01 4.09 -13.50
CA THR A 213 9.86 4.58 -14.27
C THR A 213 8.80 5.29 -13.42
N ASN A 214 8.07 6.22 -14.02
CA ASN A 214 7.06 7.01 -13.29
C ASN A 214 5.88 6.17 -12.74
N TRP A 215 5.54 5.09 -13.43
CA TRP A 215 4.34 4.29 -13.16
C TRP A 215 4.58 3.26 -12.07
N PHE A 216 5.84 2.91 -11.81
CA PHE A 216 6.20 1.93 -10.78
C PHE A 216 5.75 2.43 -9.41
N TRP A 217 5.03 1.59 -8.67
CA TRP A 217 4.31 1.97 -7.44
C TRP A 217 3.29 3.10 -7.61
N ASN A 218 2.83 3.42 -8.83
CA ASN A 218 1.92 4.54 -9.09
C ASN A 218 2.50 5.91 -8.67
N ARG A 219 3.84 6.07 -8.64
CA ARG A 219 4.51 7.29 -8.15
C ARG A 219 4.09 8.57 -8.87
N GLY A 220 3.87 8.51 -10.19
CA GLY A 220 3.45 9.69 -10.96
C GLY A 220 2.17 10.34 -10.39
N ALA A 221 1.12 9.54 -10.15
CA ALA A 221 -0.12 10.05 -9.56
C ALA A 221 0.06 10.41 -8.08
N VAL A 222 0.77 9.56 -7.33
CA VAL A 222 0.95 9.74 -5.89
C VAL A 222 1.74 11.01 -5.55
N TYR A 223 2.84 11.31 -6.26
CA TYR A 223 3.60 12.52 -6.00
C TYR A 223 2.84 13.79 -6.39
N ALA A 224 1.96 13.71 -7.39
CA ALA A 224 1.03 14.81 -7.69
C ALA A 224 0.04 15.02 -6.53
N ASP A 225 -0.54 13.95 -5.99
CA ASP A 225 -1.45 14.00 -4.85
C ASP A 225 -0.75 14.39 -3.53
N PHE A 226 0.54 14.10 -3.39
CA PHE A 226 1.40 14.63 -2.32
C PHE A 226 1.82 16.07 -2.54
N GLY A 227 1.45 16.70 -3.66
CA GLY A 227 1.68 18.12 -3.89
C GLY A 227 3.11 18.50 -4.27
N PHE A 228 3.93 17.54 -4.75
CA PHE A 228 5.22 17.86 -5.36
C PHE A 228 5.03 18.76 -6.59
N ASN A 229 5.98 19.67 -6.83
CA ASN A 229 5.96 20.53 -8.01
C ASN A 229 6.40 19.78 -9.27
N ASP A 230 7.43 18.95 -9.15
CA ASP A 230 7.90 18.09 -10.22
C ASP A 230 8.26 16.71 -9.68
N PHE A 231 8.13 15.70 -10.55
CA PHE A 231 8.75 14.40 -10.37
C PHE A 231 9.64 14.10 -11.59
N LYS A 232 10.92 13.81 -11.33
CA LYS A 232 11.87 13.32 -12.34
C LYS A 232 12.01 11.82 -12.23
N SER A 233 11.45 11.12 -13.20
CA SER A 233 11.61 9.68 -13.40
C SER A 233 12.61 9.39 -14.54
N GLU A 234 12.89 8.12 -14.81
CA GLU A 234 13.73 7.68 -15.94
C GLU A 234 13.36 8.36 -17.27
N GLU A 235 12.07 8.58 -17.50
CA GLU A 235 11.56 9.13 -18.76
C GLU A 235 11.71 10.66 -18.92
N THR A 236 12.19 11.40 -17.90
CA THR A 236 12.04 12.88 -17.84
C THR A 236 13.22 13.67 -17.29
#